data_AF-X1QN39-F1
#
_entry.id   AF-X1QN39-F1
#
_cell.length_a   1.000
_cell.length_b   1.000
_cell.length_c   1.000
_cell.angle_alpha   90.00
_cell.angle_beta   90.00
_cell.angle_gamma   90.00
#
_symmetry.space_group_name_H-M   'P 1'
#
loop_
_entity.id
_entity.type
_entity.pdbx_description
1 polymer ?
#
loop_
_entity_poly.entity_id
_entity_poly.type
_entity_poly.pdbx_seq_one_letter_code
_entity_poly.pdbx_strand_id
1 'polypeptide(L)'
;DYKMSPERAKGEVLDRYVLTDKARFVGDAIAAVAATNEDIAEEALELIEVEYEKLPAVFDPIEAMKPDAPRIHDFAERNIARHMTYPFSKGDVEKGFKEADYVVEATFRTSKQKHCQLEHDSAIASFDASGRLTVWSPCTHVHLS
;
A
#
# COMPACT_ATOMS: atom_id res chain seq x y z
N ASP A 1 -14.13 -1.93 -21.68
CA ASP A 1 -12.97 -1.04 -21.91
C ASP A 1 -13.02 0.21 -21.02
N TYR A 2 -12.64 0.05 -19.75
CA TYR A 2 -12.51 1.17 -18.80
C TYR A 2 -11.02 1.48 -18.64
N LYS A 3 -10.57 2.63 -19.13
CA LYS A 3 -9.17 3.06 -19.05
C LYS A 3 -8.94 3.70 -17.67
N MET A 4 -8.32 2.95 -16.75
CA MET A 4 -7.93 3.45 -15.42
C MET A 4 -6.68 4.34 -15.52
N SER A 5 -6.88 5.66 -15.59
CA SER A 5 -5.91 6.61 -15.02
C SER A 5 -6.31 6.85 -13.56
N PRO A 6 -5.41 6.77 -12.57
CA PRO A 6 -5.83 6.91 -11.19
C PRO A 6 -6.24 8.37 -10.94
N GLU A 7 -7.48 8.54 -10.49
CA GLU A 7 -7.91 9.77 -9.84
C GLU A 7 -6.94 10.07 -8.69
N ARG A 8 -6.54 11.34 -8.57
CA ARG A 8 -5.67 11.79 -7.48
C ARG A 8 -6.50 12.53 -6.45
N ALA A 9 -6.57 12.01 -5.23
CA ALA A 9 -7.12 12.73 -4.10
C ALA A 9 -5.96 13.33 -3.30
N LYS A 10 -5.96 14.65 -3.09
CA LYS A 10 -4.96 15.39 -2.29
C LYS A 10 -3.49 15.11 -2.67
N GLY A 11 -3.22 14.77 -3.94
CA GLY A 11 -1.88 14.48 -4.45
C GLY A 11 -1.41 13.04 -4.29
N GLU A 12 -2.25 12.17 -3.70
CA GLU A 12 -2.01 10.73 -3.60
C GLU A 12 -2.65 9.98 -4.75
N VAL A 13 -2.06 8.84 -5.10
CA VAL A 13 -2.60 7.95 -6.13
C VAL A 13 -3.57 6.98 -5.46
N LEU A 14 -4.83 6.97 -5.90
CA LEU A 14 -5.82 6.02 -5.41
C LEU A 14 -5.62 4.68 -6.13
N ASP A 15 -4.76 3.82 -5.58
CA ASP A 15 -4.38 2.54 -6.20
C ASP A 15 -4.81 1.31 -5.41
N ARG A 16 -5.53 1.50 -4.30
CA ARG A 16 -6.03 0.45 -3.42
C ARG A 16 -7.55 0.43 -3.39
N TYR A 17 -8.11 -0.76 -3.55
CA TYR A 17 -9.53 -1.02 -3.44
C TYR A 17 -9.87 -1.67 -2.10
N VAL A 18 -11.11 -1.49 -1.64
CA VAL A 18 -11.63 -2.19 -0.45
C VAL A 18 -11.64 -3.70 -0.69
N LEU A 19 -12.08 -4.12 -1.88
CA LEU A 19 -11.94 -5.47 -2.42
C LEU A 19 -11.34 -5.36 -3.83
N THR A 20 -10.32 -6.15 -4.15
CA THR A 20 -9.63 -6.10 -5.45
C THR A 20 -9.78 -7.41 -6.22
N ASP A 21 -9.75 -7.31 -7.55
CA ASP A 21 -9.69 -8.44 -8.49
C ASP A 21 -8.25 -8.87 -8.81
N LYS A 22 -7.26 -8.02 -8.53
CA LYS A 22 -5.84 -8.27 -8.74
C LYS A 22 -5.09 -8.18 -7.41
N ALA A 23 -4.80 -9.33 -6.81
CA ALA A 23 -3.93 -9.41 -5.64
C ALA A 23 -2.51 -8.94 -6.01
N ARG A 24 -2.00 -7.94 -5.28
CA ARG A 24 -0.64 -7.39 -5.46
C ARG A 24 0.31 -7.84 -4.37
N PHE A 25 -0.22 -8.23 -3.22
CA PHE A 25 0.55 -8.85 -2.14
C PHE A 25 -0.30 -9.86 -1.35
N VAL A 26 0.36 -10.68 -0.55
CA VAL A 26 -0.30 -11.65 0.33
C VAL A 26 -1.07 -10.89 1.43
N GLY A 27 -2.39 -11.03 1.43
CA GLY A 27 -3.29 -10.33 2.36
C GLY A 27 -4.14 -9.24 1.72
N ASP A 28 -4.07 -9.01 0.41
CA ASP A 28 -5.07 -8.23 -0.30
C ASP A 28 -6.46 -8.87 -0.16
N ALA A 29 -7.47 -8.06 0.13
CA ALA A 29 -8.85 -8.52 0.31
C ALA A 29 -9.53 -8.72 -1.06
N ILE A 30 -10.07 -9.91 -1.29
CA ILE A 30 -10.76 -10.29 -2.54
C ILE A 30 -12.27 -10.36 -2.34
N ALA A 31 -12.71 -10.88 -1.20
CA ALA A 31 -14.11 -11.02 -0.84
C ALA A 31 -14.31 -10.75 0.65
N ALA A 32 -15.57 -10.57 1.07
CA ALA A 32 -15.98 -10.43 2.46
C ALA A 32 -17.29 -11.20 2.69
N VAL A 33 -17.48 -11.69 3.92
CA VAL A 33 -18.69 -12.41 4.35
C VAL A 33 -19.39 -11.60 5.45
N ALA A 34 -20.72 -11.60 5.41
CA ALA A 34 -21.56 -11.11 6.51
C ALA A 34 -22.44 -12.27 6.99
N ALA A 35 -22.41 -12.54 8.30
CA ALA A 35 -23.18 -13.60 8.93
C ALA A 35 -23.77 -13.12 10.27
N THR A 36 -24.63 -13.94 10.86
CA THR A 36 -25.31 -13.63 12.14
C THR A 36 -24.43 -13.85 13.37
N ASN A 37 -23.31 -14.55 13.24
CA ASN A 37 -22.26 -14.70 14.23
C ASN A 37 -20.91 -14.97 13.55
N GLU A 38 -19.84 -14.98 14.35
CA GLU A 38 -18.46 -15.15 13.89
C GLU A 38 -18.19 -16.56 13.35
N ASP A 39 -18.62 -17.61 14.05
CA ASP A 39 -18.42 -19.01 13.64
C ASP A 39 -18.97 -19.27 12.22
N ILE A 40 -20.18 -18.79 11.92
CA ILE A 40 -20.79 -18.93 10.59
C ILE A 40 -20.02 -18.13 9.54
N ALA A 41 -19.49 -16.96 9.90
CA ALA A 41 -18.69 -16.15 8.99
C ALA A 41 -17.39 -16.87 8.61
N GLU A 42 -16.71 -17.49 9.58
CA GLU A 42 -15.49 -18.27 9.38
C GLU A 42 -15.75 -19.49 8.49
N GLU A 43 -16.77 -20.29 8.80
CA GLU A 43 -17.15 -21.45 7.98
C GLU A 43 -17.50 -21.03 6.53
N ALA A 44 -18.23 -19.94 6.36
CA ALA A 44 -18.60 -19.45 5.03
C ALA A 44 -17.40 -18.91 4.24
N LEU A 45 -16.36 -18.38 4.89
CA LEU A 45 -15.12 -17.98 4.21
C LEU A 45 -14.39 -19.19 3.61
N GLU A 46 -14.40 -20.34 4.29
CA GLU A 46 -13.77 -21.58 3.78
C GLU A 46 -14.44 -22.11 2.52
N LEU A 47 -15.70 -21.76 2.27
CA LEU A 47 -16.47 -22.15 1.09
C LEU A 47 -16.19 -21.27 -0.14
N ILE A 48 -15.46 -20.16 0.02
CA ILE A 48 -15.14 -19.27 -1.09
C ILE A 48 -13.98 -19.87 -1.90
N GLU A 49 -14.29 -20.29 -3.12
CA GLU A 49 -13.29 -20.68 -4.11
C GLU A 49 -12.86 -19.47 -4.95
N VAL A 50 -11.55 -19.22 -5.03
CA VAL A 50 -10.97 -18.16 -5.86
C VAL A 50 -9.94 -18.75 -6.82
N GLU A 51 -10.19 -18.59 -8.11
CA GLU A 51 -9.24 -18.97 -9.15
C GLU A 51 -8.32 -17.79 -9.48
N TYR A 52 -7.00 -18.03 -9.44
CA TYR A 52 -6.00 -17.01 -9.72
C TYR A 52 -5.19 -17.35 -10.97
N GLU A 53 -5.00 -16.35 -11.84
CA GLU A 53 -3.87 -16.35 -12.76
C GLU A 53 -2.61 -15.89 -11.99
N LYS A 54 -1.64 -16.79 -11.81
CA LYS A 54 -0.41 -16.46 -11.09
C LYS A 54 0.49 -15.57 -11.95
N LEU A 55 0.77 -14.38 -11.43
CA LEU A 55 1.68 -13.41 -12.05
C LEU A 55 3.08 -13.50 -11.41
N PRO A 56 4.16 -13.17 -12.15
CA PRO A 56 5.49 -13.03 -11.56
C PRO A 56 5.50 -11.94 -10.47
N ALA A 57 6.07 -12.25 -9.31
CA ALA A 57 6.17 -11.33 -8.19
C ALA A 57 7.59 -10.79 -8.04
N VAL A 58 7.71 -9.57 -7.51
CA VAL A 58 8.99 -8.93 -7.16
C VAL A 58 8.92 -8.38 -5.74
N PHE A 59 9.92 -8.69 -4.92
CA PHE A 59 9.91 -8.38 -3.48
C PHE A 59 11.02 -7.41 -3.05
N ASP A 60 11.98 -7.14 -3.93
CA ASP A 60 13.06 -6.19 -3.73
C ASP A 60 12.80 -4.91 -4.55
N PRO A 61 12.91 -3.71 -3.96
CA PRO A 61 12.62 -2.47 -4.66
C PRO A 61 13.62 -2.16 -5.80
N ILE A 62 14.88 -2.57 -5.67
CA ILE A 62 15.89 -2.34 -6.71
C ILE A 62 15.61 -3.25 -7.91
N GLU A 63 15.28 -4.51 -7.65
CA GLU A 63 14.84 -5.46 -8.68
C GLU A 63 13.55 -4.99 -9.36
N ALA A 64 12.58 -4.47 -8.60
CA ALA A 64 11.32 -3.96 -9.14
C ALA A 64 11.49 -2.76 -10.10
N MET A 65 12.60 -2.03 -9.98
CA MET A 65 12.94 -0.91 -10.86
C MET A 65 13.64 -1.32 -12.15
N LYS A 66 13.95 -2.60 -12.37
CA LYS A 66 14.57 -3.04 -13.63
C LYS A 66 13.58 -2.96 -14.80
N PRO A 67 14.06 -2.70 -16.04
CA PRO A 67 13.17 -2.55 -17.20
C PRO A 67 12.32 -3.80 -17.51
N ASP A 68 12.79 -4.98 -17.12
CA ASP A 68 12.18 -6.29 -17.34
C ASP A 68 11.40 -6.81 -16.12
N ALA A 69 11.34 -6.04 -15.03
CA ALA A 69 10.61 -6.42 -13.84
C ALA A 69 9.09 -6.50 -14.11
N PRO A 70 8.35 -7.40 -13.42
CA PRO A 70 6.91 -7.44 -13.52
C PRO A 70 6.30 -6.11 -13.08
N ARG A 71 5.40 -5.56 -13.90
CA ARG A 71 4.76 -4.28 -13.63
C ARG A 71 3.56 -4.47 -12.70
N ILE A 72 3.60 -3.83 -11.53
CA ILE A 72 2.55 -3.97 -10.51
C ILE A 72 1.35 -3.07 -10.87
N HIS A 73 1.64 -1.80 -11.17
CA HIS A 73 0.65 -0.79 -11.57
C HIS A 73 0.95 -0.22 -12.96
N ASP A 74 -0.07 -0.16 -13.81
CA ASP A 74 0.06 0.30 -15.21
C ASP A 74 0.41 1.78 -15.34
N PHE A 75 0.18 2.58 -14.30
CA PHE A 75 0.56 3.99 -14.26
C PHE A 75 2.00 4.21 -13.74
N ALA A 76 2.59 3.23 -13.05
CA ALA A 76 3.91 3.36 -12.43
C ALA A 76 4.98 2.80 -13.37
N GLU A 77 5.68 3.67 -14.07
CA GLU A 77 6.83 3.27 -14.88
C GLU A 77 7.96 2.73 -13.96
N ARG A 78 8.55 1.59 -14.33
CA ARG A 78 9.59 0.90 -13.55
C ARG A 78 9.22 0.70 -12.06
N ASN A 79 7.92 0.55 -11.77
CA ASN A 79 7.39 0.43 -10.40
C ASN A 79 7.80 1.59 -9.45
N ILE A 80 8.14 2.77 -9.98
CA ILE A 80 8.47 3.95 -9.19
C ILE A 80 7.18 4.70 -8.83
N ALA A 81 6.70 4.53 -7.60
CA ALA A 81 5.48 5.18 -7.13
C ALA A 81 5.61 6.72 -7.04
N ARG A 82 6.78 7.20 -6.63
CA ARG A 82 7.07 8.64 -6.52
C ARG A 82 8.56 8.91 -6.68
N HIS A 83 8.90 9.87 -7.52
CA HIS A 83 10.25 10.40 -7.63
C HIS A 83 10.29 11.80 -7.00
N MET A 84 11.02 11.95 -5.88
CA MET A 84 11.16 13.24 -5.21
C MET A 84 12.39 13.98 -5.75
N THR A 85 12.17 15.02 -6.55
CA THR A 85 13.23 15.81 -7.20
C THR A 85 13.56 17.12 -6.48
N TYR A 86 13.12 17.29 -5.22
CA TYR A 86 13.42 18.51 -4.48
C TYR A 86 14.92 18.61 -4.21
N PRO A 87 15.57 19.77 -4.42
CA PRO A 87 16.98 19.93 -4.06
C PRO A 87 17.09 19.92 -2.54
N PHE A 88 17.33 18.74 -1.98
CA PHE A 88 17.73 18.58 -0.58
C PHE A 88 19.17 19.12 -0.34
N SER A 89 19.84 19.60 -1.39
CA SER A 89 21.13 20.26 -1.32
C SER A 89 20.99 21.69 -0.79
N LYS A 90 21.77 22.01 0.23
CA LYS A 90 21.96 23.38 0.72
C LYS A 90 23.41 23.79 0.43
N GLY A 91 23.58 24.86 -0.36
CA GLY A 91 24.91 25.33 -0.77
C GLY A 91 25.50 24.55 -1.95
N ASP A 92 26.83 24.64 -2.11
CA ASP A 92 27.58 23.97 -3.17
C ASP A 92 28.20 22.66 -2.66
N VAL A 93 27.54 21.55 -2.99
CA VAL A 93 27.95 20.20 -2.59
C VAL A 93 29.30 19.83 -3.21
N GLU A 94 29.55 20.19 -4.47
CA GLU A 94 30.82 19.87 -5.14
C GLU A 94 32.00 20.56 -4.50
N LYS A 95 31.83 21.85 -4.13
CA LYS A 95 32.82 22.59 -3.36
C LYS A 95 33.06 21.93 -2.00
N GLY A 96 31.98 21.55 -1.30
CA GLY A 96 32.07 20.86 -0.02
C GLY A 96 32.87 19.57 -0.07
N PHE A 97 32.69 18.75 -1.11
CA PHE A 97 33.49 17.53 -1.31
C PHE A 97 34.96 17.81 -1.63
N LYS A 98 35.27 18.88 -2.36
CA LYS A 98 36.65 19.25 -2.71
C LYS A 98 37.45 19.81 -1.52
N GLU A 99 36.79 20.52 -0.62
CA GLU A 99 37.42 21.17 0.53
C GLU A 99 37.44 20.29 1.80
N ALA A 100 36.82 19.11 1.77
CA ALA A 100 36.76 18.22 2.92
C ALA A 100 38.12 17.55 3.19
N ASP A 101 38.54 17.53 4.46
CA ASP A 101 39.74 16.79 4.89
C ASP A 101 39.56 15.27 4.74
N TYR A 102 38.32 14.77 4.92
CA TYR A 102 37.96 13.36 4.79
C TYR A 102 36.56 13.21 4.19
N VAL A 103 36.40 12.22 3.33
CA VAL A 103 35.11 11.81 2.77
C VAL A 103 34.87 10.35 3.12
N VAL A 104 33.70 10.06 3.72
CA VAL A 104 33.29 8.70 4.08
C VAL A 104 31.98 8.37 3.36
N GLU A 105 31.97 7.25 2.67
CA GLU A 105 30.79 6.71 2.00
C GLU A 105 30.44 5.35 2.60
N ALA A 106 29.16 5.13 2.89
CA ALA A 106 28.66 3.87 3.39
C ALA A 106 27.22 3.64 2.91
N THR A 107 26.88 2.37 2.66
CA THR A 107 25.52 1.95 2.33
C THR A 107 24.89 1.29 3.55
N PHE A 108 23.71 1.77 3.95
CA PHE A 108 22.95 1.23 5.08
C PHE A 108 21.64 0.61 4.61
N ARG A 109 21.20 -0.43 5.31
CA ARG A 109 19.89 -1.06 5.13
C ARG A 109 19.26 -1.30 6.49
N THR A 110 17.96 -1.07 6.59
CA THR A 110 17.15 -1.40 7.76
C THR A 110 16.16 -2.50 7.41
N SER A 111 15.75 -3.28 8.41
CA SER A 111 14.70 -4.28 8.22
C SER A 111 13.31 -3.65 8.25
N LYS A 112 12.32 -4.36 7.71
CA LYS A 112 10.91 -4.01 7.90
C LYS A 112 10.55 -4.15 9.38
N GLN A 113 9.85 -3.16 9.92
CA GLN A 113 9.38 -3.14 11.31
C GLN A 113 7.85 -3.12 11.32
N LYS A 114 7.24 -3.83 12.27
CA LYS A 114 5.79 -3.81 12.52
C LYS A 114 5.54 -3.07 13.83
N HIS A 115 4.45 -2.32 13.91
CA HIS A 115 4.10 -1.54 15.10
C HIS A 115 3.82 -2.41 16.34
N CYS A 116 3.35 -3.64 16.15
CA CYS A 116 3.11 -4.63 17.20
C CYS A 116 2.28 -4.06 18.38
N GLN A 117 1.19 -3.34 18.07
CA GLN A 117 0.22 -2.94 19.08
C GLN A 117 -0.39 -4.18 19.75
N LEU A 118 -0.70 -4.08 21.04
CA LEU A 118 -1.32 -5.17 21.80
C LEU A 118 -2.79 -5.40 21.42
N GLU A 119 -3.48 -4.33 21.02
CA GLU A 119 -4.85 -4.40 20.49
C GLU A 119 -4.80 -4.82 19.01
N HIS A 120 -5.70 -5.71 18.62
CA HIS A 120 -5.87 -6.12 17.22
C HIS A 120 -6.67 -5.08 16.43
N ASP A 121 -6.38 -4.96 15.13
CA ASP A 121 -7.18 -4.14 14.22
C ASP A 121 -8.63 -4.64 14.22
N SER A 122 -9.57 -3.76 14.55
CA SER A 122 -11.00 -4.06 14.58
C SER A 122 -11.82 -2.83 14.20
N ALA A 123 -13.01 -3.05 13.64
CA ALA A 123 -13.96 -1.98 13.36
C ALA A 123 -15.39 -2.49 13.50
N ILE A 124 -16.28 -1.63 13.99
CA ILE A 124 -17.72 -1.88 14.05
C ILE A 124 -18.40 -0.84 13.17
N ALA A 125 -19.26 -1.29 12.27
CA ALA A 125 -20.06 -0.42 11.42
C ALA A 125 -21.55 -0.66 11.69
N SER A 126 -22.31 0.42 11.87
CA SER A 126 -23.77 0.39 12.01
C SER A 126 -24.39 1.29 10.95
N PHE A 127 -25.19 0.70 10.08
CA PHE A 127 -25.97 1.41 9.07
C PHE A 127 -27.44 1.40 9.48
N ASP A 128 -27.99 2.59 9.77
CA ASP A 128 -29.35 2.70 10.28
C ASP A 128 -30.38 2.96 9.17
N ALA A 129 -31.67 2.84 9.53
CA ALA A 129 -32.79 3.06 8.62
C ALA A 129 -32.89 4.51 8.10
N SER A 130 -32.16 5.46 8.70
CA SER A 130 -32.07 6.85 8.21
C SER A 130 -31.05 7.01 7.08
N GLY A 131 -30.31 5.96 6.74
CA GLY A 131 -29.24 5.98 5.75
C GLY A 131 -27.91 6.50 6.30
N ARG A 132 -27.76 6.56 7.62
CA ARG A 132 -26.51 6.99 8.26
C ARG A 132 -25.63 5.77 8.56
N LEU A 133 -24.38 5.83 8.11
CA LEU A 133 -23.33 4.92 8.52
C LEU A 133 -22.54 5.53 9.69
N THR A 134 -22.45 4.79 10.79
CA THR A 134 -21.56 5.10 11.91
C THR A 134 -20.50 4.02 12.02
N VAL A 135 -19.22 4.41 12.06
CA VAL A 135 -18.09 3.49 12.16
C VAL A 135 -17.27 3.82 13.41
N TRP A 136 -17.06 2.81 14.26
CA TRP A 136 -16.12 2.85 15.37
C TRP A 136 -14.88 2.06 14.99
N SER A 137 -13.71 2.68 15.06
CA SER A 137 -12.42 2.05 14.74
C SER A 137 -11.30 2.76 15.50
N PRO A 138 -10.13 2.12 15.72
CA PRO A 138 -8.95 2.74 16.32
C PRO A 138 -8.24 3.74 15.37
N CYS A 139 -8.97 4.38 14.46
CA CYS A 139 -8.44 5.31 13.46
C CYS A 139 -7.94 6.59 14.11
N THR A 140 -6.74 7.02 13.73
CA THR A 140 -6.13 8.29 14.19
C THR A 140 -6.44 9.49 13.29
N HIS A 141 -7.10 9.26 12.15
CA HIS A 141 -7.35 10.28 11.11
C HIS A 141 -8.82 10.28 10.65
N VAL A 142 -9.76 10.49 11.57
CA VAL A 142 -11.22 10.33 11.35
C VAL A 142 -11.80 11.19 10.21
N HIS A 143 -11.19 12.35 9.92
CA HIS A 143 -11.69 13.29 8.91
C HIS A 143 -10.86 13.30 7.61
N LEU A 144 -9.87 12.42 7.49
CA LEU A 144 -9.05 12.37 6.29
C LEU A 144 -9.86 11.74 5.15
N SER A 145 -10.38 12.61 4.29
CA SER A 145 -11.05 12.26 3.03
C SER A 145 -10.14 12.12 1.82
#